data_AF-A0A6J0XRS9-F1
#
_entry.id   AF-A0A6J0XRS9-F1
#
_cell.length_a   1.000
_cell.length_b   1.000
_cell.length_c   1.000
_cell.angle_alpha   90.00
_cell.angle_beta   90.00
_cell.angle_gamma   90.00
#
_symmetry.space_group_name_H-M   'P 1'
#
loop_
_entity.id
_entity.type
_entity.pdbx_description
1 polymer ?
#
loop_
_entity_poly.entity_id
_entity_poly.type
_entity_poly.pdbx_seq_one_letter_code
_entity_poly.pdbx_strand_id
1 'polypeptide(L)'
;MCHDMMGGYLDDKFIQGSATQTPYSFYHWQYIDIFVYFSHHTVTIPPVGWTNAAHRHGVCVLGTFITEWKDGERLCEAFLAGDERSYRAVADQLVLIAQFFRFDGWLINIENSLSLAAVGNVPHFLRYLTSQLHQQVPGGLVLWYDSVVSSGQLRWQDELNEQNRVFFDACDGFFTNYNWREEHLERMLGQAGERLADVYVGVDVFARGNVVGGRFDTNKSLELIRKHGFSAALFAPGWVYECLEKGNFFQNQDKFWSLLERYLPTHSICSLPFVTSFCLGMGTRRVCYGQEEAVGPWYHPSAQEIQPLFGEHRLEGDGRGWVKTHCCLEDAWNGGSSLLIRGLIPPEVGTVAVRLFSLQVPVPPKIFLSLVYKLEGPSAVGVALELSTADAGSCHVGGISALSAETSSRRSPRPLRVPPTKLAKWVGRCGQQLSGGWVQRCYEVNLRGCLLQDLFINFSRPPGSQKEENFICRLGELQVVDAHSLLTPLPQVQAVTVSHVRWQLAASEREGGPAGLQLSCTLHWAYLLPRVRCFRIHCCQGSEGGSPGSGPSELGRPRLLGLAFVNRYRIVDLAVAAAEPGQDGRVEFLVEPVPKEGFLVPRAEWGRAAMLYSMPRT
;
A
#
# COMPACT_ATOMS: atom_id res chain seq x y z
N MET A 1 -13.40 -3.68 -2.15
CA MET A 1 -13.27 -4.28 -0.81
C MET A 1 -13.66 -3.24 0.24
N CYS A 2 -14.59 -3.58 1.13
CA CYS A 2 -15.00 -2.73 2.24
C CYS A 2 -14.45 -3.29 3.55
N HIS A 3 -13.38 -2.66 4.06
CA HIS A 3 -12.61 -3.10 5.21
C HIS A 3 -13.31 -2.67 6.51
N ASP A 4 -14.27 -3.50 6.93
CA ASP A 4 -14.80 -3.52 8.30
C ASP A 4 -13.99 -4.54 9.11
N MET A 5 -13.28 -4.06 10.13
CA MET A 5 -12.41 -4.88 10.98
C MET A 5 -12.38 -4.35 12.40
N MET A 6 -12.86 -5.15 13.36
CA MET A 6 -12.86 -4.86 14.81
C MET A 6 -13.33 -3.45 15.20
N GLY A 7 -14.33 -2.90 14.52
CA GLY A 7 -14.87 -1.56 14.81
C GLY A 7 -14.01 -0.38 14.30
N GLY A 8 -12.95 -0.64 13.54
CA GLY A 8 -12.06 0.35 12.95
C GLY A 8 -11.01 0.93 13.91
N TYR A 9 -10.05 1.67 13.36
CA TYR A 9 -9.06 2.50 14.10
C TYR A 9 -8.32 1.80 15.24
N LEU A 10 -7.36 0.92 14.89
CA LEU A 10 -6.54 0.19 15.85
C LEU A 10 -5.12 0.76 15.91
N ASP A 11 -4.13 -0.05 15.57
CA ASP A 11 -2.71 0.29 15.56
C ASP A 11 -2.28 1.13 14.37
N ASP A 12 -3.17 1.25 13.37
CA ASP A 12 -3.02 2.03 12.14
C ASP A 12 -3.31 3.53 12.33
N LYS A 13 -3.82 3.95 13.50
CA LYS A 13 -4.09 5.36 13.83
C LYS A 13 -2.84 6.24 13.95
N PHE A 14 -1.66 5.64 14.14
CA PHE A 14 -0.42 6.36 14.35
C PHE A 14 0.32 6.60 13.03
N ILE A 15 0.65 7.87 12.75
CA ILE A 15 1.36 8.28 11.53
C ILE A 15 2.81 7.74 11.42
N GLN A 16 3.35 7.23 12.52
CA GLN A 16 4.70 6.64 12.63
C GLN A 16 4.64 5.13 12.90
N GLY A 17 3.46 4.52 12.76
CA GLY A 17 3.24 3.10 13.05
C GLY A 17 3.19 2.78 14.54
N SER A 18 3.19 1.49 14.84
CA SER A 18 3.16 0.93 16.20
C SER A 18 4.19 -0.20 16.35
N ALA A 19 4.35 -0.70 17.57
CA ALA A 19 5.14 -1.89 17.89
C ALA A 19 4.27 -3.15 18.11
N THR A 20 3.09 -3.20 17.47
CA THR A 20 2.18 -4.34 17.61
C THR A 20 2.80 -5.61 17.05
N GLN A 21 2.69 -6.72 17.79
CA GLN A 21 3.26 -8.00 17.40
C GLN A 21 2.44 -8.73 16.33
N THR A 22 1.11 -8.66 16.42
CA THR A 22 0.18 -9.38 15.54
C THR A 22 -0.80 -8.42 14.87
N PRO A 23 -0.35 -7.38 14.15
CA PRO A 23 -1.25 -6.46 13.46
C PRO A 23 -2.00 -7.18 12.33
N TYR A 24 -3.18 -6.69 11.98
CA TYR A 24 -3.78 -7.02 10.69
C TYR A 24 -2.95 -6.38 9.56
N SER A 25 -2.62 -7.15 8.52
CA SER A 25 -1.93 -6.65 7.33
C SER A 25 -2.58 -7.23 6.09
N PHE A 26 -3.06 -6.35 5.22
CA PHE A 26 -3.62 -6.72 3.92
C PHE A 26 -2.59 -6.49 2.82
N TYR A 27 -2.38 -7.48 1.95
CA TYR A 27 -1.32 -7.45 0.93
C TYR A 27 -1.74 -8.07 -0.41
N HIS A 28 -3.03 -8.36 -0.63
CA HIS A 28 -3.55 -8.86 -1.91
C HIS A 28 -4.16 -7.74 -2.77
N TRP A 29 -3.47 -6.60 -2.83
CA TRP A 29 -3.93 -5.40 -3.52
C TRP A 29 -4.19 -5.61 -5.01
N GLN A 30 -3.52 -6.58 -5.64
CA GLN A 30 -3.69 -6.93 -7.04
C GLN A 30 -5.12 -7.38 -7.41
N TYR A 31 -5.95 -7.73 -6.42
CA TYR A 31 -7.29 -8.27 -6.64
C TYR A 31 -8.41 -7.29 -6.30
N ILE A 32 -8.08 -6.04 -5.97
CA ILE A 32 -9.08 -5.02 -5.59
C ILE A 32 -8.83 -3.70 -6.33
N ASP A 33 -9.91 -3.06 -6.78
CA ASP A 33 -9.85 -1.75 -7.44
C ASP A 33 -10.10 -0.59 -6.44
N ILE A 34 -10.94 -0.85 -5.44
CA ILE A 34 -11.37 0.12 -4.43
C ILE A 34 -11.23 -0.50 -3.04
N PHE A 35 -10.62 0.25 -2.13
CA PHE A 35 -10.51 -0.02 -0.70
C PHE A 35 -11.35 1.00 0.08
N VAL A 36 -12.45 0.58 0.70
CA VAL A 36 -13.25 1.43 1.59
C VAL A 36 -12.79 1.18 3.03
N TYR A 37 -12.27 2.22 3.70
CA TYR A 37 -11.96 2.14 5.14
C TYR A 37 -13.24 2.39 5.93
N PHE A 38 -13.84 1.32 6.45
CA PHE A 38 -15.17 1.36 7.03
C PHE A 38 -15.11 1.42 8.56
N SER A 39 -15.99 2.26 9.14
CA SER A 39 -16.29 2.26 10.58
C SER A 39 -17.70 2.82 10.81
N HIS A 40 -18.20 2.72 12.03
CA HIS A 40 -19.51 3.25 12.44
C HIS A 40 -19.46 4.70 12.94
N HIS A 41 -18.39 5.44 12.61
CA HIS A 41 -18.31 6.87 12.87
C HIS A 41 -18.90 7.65 11.69
N THR A 42 -19.70 8.69 11.99
CA THR A 42 -20.41 9.48 10.98
C THR A 42 -19.53 9.94 9.83
N VAL A 43 -18.29 10.36 10.14
CA VAL A 43 -17.25 10.63 9.16
C VAL A 43 -16.03 9.80 9.51
N THR A 44 -15.73 8.83 8.66
CA THR A 44 -14.57 7.94 8.79
C THR A 44 -13.53 8.35 7.76
N ILE A 45 -12.41 8.91 8.25
CA ILE A 45 -11.25 9.30 7.42
C ILE A 45 -10.27 8.13 7.39
N PRO A 46 -9.90 7.60 6.21
CA PRO A 46 -8.88 6.56 6.10
C PRO A 46 -7.55 7.02 6.70
N PRO A 47 -6.90 6.22 7.57
CA PRO A 47 -5.57 6.55 8.06
C PRO A 47 -4.58 6.71 6.91
N VAL A 48 -3.63 7.64 7.04
CA VAL A 48 -2.60 7.88 6.01
C VAL A 48 -1.75 6.64 5.73
N GLY A 49 -1.64 5.74 6.72
CA GLY A 49 -1.10 4.39 6.60
C GLY A 49 -1.68 3.66 5.38
N TRP A 50 -3.00 3.48 5.41
CA TRP A 50 -3.77 2.76 4.40
C TRP A 50 -3.86 3.52 3.08
N THR A 51 -4.03 4.84 3.14
CA THR A 51 -4.04 5.69 1.93
C THR A 51 -2.74 5.53 1.14
N ASN A 52 -1.59 5.64 1.82
CA ASN A 52 -0.28 5.43 1.20
C ASN A 52 -0.11 4.00 0.66
N ALA A 53 -0.57 2.98 1.38
CA ALA A 53 -0.45 1.59 0.96
C ALA A 53 -1.27 1.32 -0.31
N ALA A 54 -2.54 1.71 -0.34
CA ALA A 54 -3.41 1.52 -1.49
C ALA A 54 -2.97 2.32 -2.72
N HIS A 55 -2.68 3.63 -2.57
CA HIS A 55 -2.18 4.47 -3.67
C HIS A 55 -0.90 3.94 -4.27
N ARG A 56 0.00 3.38 -3.44
CA ARG A 56 1.21 2.73 -3.94
C ARG A 56 0.88 1.55 -4.86
N HIS A 57 -0.17 0.80 -4.57
CA HIS A 57 -0.65 -0.32 -5.39
C HIS A 57 -1.61 0.11 -6.53
N GLY A 58 -1.89 1.40 -6.67
CA GLY A 58 -2.82 1.94 -7.67
C GLY A 58 -4.31 1.73 -7.32
N VAL A 59 -4.61 1.49 -6.04
CA VAL A 59 -5.97 1.23 -5.55
C VAL A 59 -6.57 2.50 -4.97
N CYS A 60 -7.81 2.78 -5.35
CA CYS A 60 -8.61 3.89 -4.84
C CYS A 60 -8.99 3.67 -3.37
N VAL A 61 -8.92 4.70 -2.52
CA VAL A 61 -9.26 4.63 -1.10
C VAL A 61 -10.42 5.55 -0.76
N LEU A 62 -11.50 4.98 -0.25
CA LEU A 62 -12.67 5.74 0.18
C LEU A 62 -12.76 5.77 1.70
N GLY A 63 -13.16 6.92 2.23
CA GLY A 63 -13.73 7.00 3.57
C GLY A 63 -15.18 6.55 3.59
N THR A 64 -15.79 6.57 4.77
CA THR A 64 -17.22 6.27 4.94
C THR A 64 -17.92 7.48 5.58
N PHE A 65 -19.02 7.91 4.96
CA PHE A 65 -20.01 8.77 5.59
C PHE A 65 -21.23 7.91 5.93
N ILE A 66 -21.47 7.69 7.21
CA ILE A 66 -22.56 6.81 7.68
C ILE A 66 -23.46 7.53 8.67
N THR A 67 -24.77 7.31 8.58
CA THR A 67 -25.72 7.79 9.58
C THR A 67 -26.54 6.62 10.09
N GLU A 68 -26.57 6.43 11.41
CA GLU A 68 -27.22 5.29 12.03
C GLU A 68 -28.09 5.76 13.20
N TRP A 69 -29.16 5.00 13.46
CA TRP A 69 -30.02 5.19 14.63
C TRP A 69 -30.68 6.59 14.69
N LYS A 70 -31.17 6.96 15.88
CA LYS A 70 -31.86 8.25 16.11
C LYS A 70 -30.94 9.47 15.94
N ASP A 71 -29.64 9.29 16.15
CA ASP A 71 -28.68 10.38 16.02
C ASP A 71 -28.42 10.68 14.54
N GLY A 72 -28.28 9.63 13.72
CA GLY A 72 -28.23 9.73 12.27
C GLY A 72 -29.49 10.33 11.68
N GLU A 73 -30.67 9.91 12.14
CA GLU A 73 -31.96 10.50 11.73
C GLU A 73 -31.98 12.01 11.97
N ARG A 74 -31.67 12.46 13.19
CA ARG A 74 -31.65 13.89 13.53
C ARG A 74 -30.65 14.67 12.69
N LEU A 75 -29.47 14.09 12.42
CA LEU A 75 -28.45 14.72 11.58
C LEU A 75 -28.95 14.86 10.14
N CYS A 76 -29.44 13.78 9.55
CA CYS A 76 -30.00 13.76 8.20
C CYS A 76 -31.13 14.76 8.05
N GLU A 77 -32.08 14.82 8.97
CA GLU A 77 -33.15 15.82 8.92
C GLU A 77 -32.59 17.25 8.97
N ALA A 78 -31.56 17.51 9.78
CA ALA A 78 -30.96 18.84 9.88
C ALA A 78 -30.31 19.32 8.57
N PHE A 79 -29.60 18.45 7.84
CA PHE A 79 -28.89 18.87 6.62
C PHE A 79 -29.62 18.57 5.31
N LEU A 80 -30.41 17.50 5.24
CA LEU A 80 -31.15 17.09 4.04
C LEU A 80 -32.53 17.72 3.96
N ALA A 81 -33.29 17.82 5.07
CA ALA A 81 -34.61 18.49 5.03
C ALA A 81 -34.50 20.02 5.14
N GLY A 82 -33.30 20.54 5.39
CA GLY A 82 -32.99 21.97 5.35
C GLY A 82 -33.03 22.56 3.93
N ASP A 83 -32.52 23.78 3.80
CA ASP A 83 -32.37 24.41 2.49
C ASP A 83 -31.20 23.80 1.70
N GLU A 84 -31.09 24.19 0.42
CA GLU A 84 -30.00 23.73 -0.44
C GLU A 84 -28.60 24.06 0.09
N ARG A 85 -28.45 25.14 0.88
CA ARG A 85 -27.15 25.52 1.44
C ARG A 85 -26.71 24.53 2.52
N SER A 86 -27.65 23.94 3.26
CA SER A 86 -27.35 22.95 4.30
C SER A 86 -26.67 21.70 3.75
N TYR A 87 -27.25 21.04 2.75
CA TYR A 87 -26.64 19.82 2.21
C TYR A 87 -25.36 20.12 1.40
N ARG A 88 -25.30 21.28 0.72
CA ARG A 88 -24.08 21.69 0.02
C ARG A 88 -22.93 21.94 1.00
N ALA A 89 -23.20 22.55 2.16
CA ALA A 89 -22.17 22.75 3.18
C ALA A 89 -21.58 21.43 3.70
N VAL A 90 -22.41 20.40 3.91
CA VAL A 90 -21.92 19.07 4.28
C VAL A 90 -21.07 18.47 3.15
N ALA A 91 -21.56 18.52 1.91
CA ALA A 91 -20.83 18.00 0.75
C ALA A 91 -19.47 18.71 0.56
N ASP A 92 -19.44 20.03 0.65
CA ASP A 92 -18.21 20.82 0.55
C ASP A 92 -17.19 20.42 1.62
N GLN A 93 -17.63 20.15 2.86
CA GLN A 93 -16.73 19.65 3.91
C GLN A 93 -16.19 18.26 3.59
N LEU A 94 -17.03 17.35 3.08
CA LEU A 94 -16.57 16.02 2.67
C LEU A 94 -15.53 16.08 1.54
N VAL A 95 -15.70 17.00 0.59
CA VAL A 95 -14.71 17.27 -0.48
C VAL A 95 -13.43 17.84 0.09
N LEU A 96 -13.51 18.84 0.97
CA LEU A 96 -12.35 19.46 1.61
C LEU A 96 -11.54 18.45 2.45
N ILE A 97 -12.23 17.55 3.18
CA ILE A 97 -11.59 16.49 3.96
C ILE A 97 -10.85 15.51 3.03
N ALA A 98 -11.51 15.04 1.96
CA ALA A 98 -10.88 14.15 0.97
C ALA A 98 -9.65 14.80 0.32
N GLN A 99 -9.76 16.07 -0.09
CA GLN A 99 -8.66 16.83 -0.67
C GLN A 99 -7.50 17.06 0.31
N PHE A 100 -7.79 17.40 1.56
CA PHE A 100 -6.78 17.70 2.58
C PHE A 100 -6.00 16.45 2.98
N PHE A 101 -6.70 15.34 3.25
CA PHE A 101 -6.08 14.07 3.64
C PHE A 101 -5.64 13.21 2.44
N ARG A 102 -6.02 13.60 1.23
CA ARG A 102 -5.64 12.99 -0.06
C ARG A 102 -6.09 11.53 -0.19
N PHE A 103 -7.33 11.25 0.15
CA PHE A 103 -8.01 10.02 -0.24
C PHE A 103 -9.08 10.33 -1.28
N ASP A 104 -9.67 9.30 -1.86
CA ASP A 104 -10.27 9.38 -3.20
C ASP A 104 -11.80 9.47 -3.17
N GLY A 105 -12.42 9.66 -2.00
CA GLY A 105 -13.87 9.88 -1.91
C GLY A 105 -14.57 9.07 -0.83
N TRP A 106 -15.83 8.73 -1.07
CA TRP A 106 -16.76 8.34 0.00
C TRP A 106 -17.71 7.21 -0.38
N LEU A 107 -17.83 6.23 0.52
CA LEU A 107 -19.05 5.42 0.62
C LEU A 107 -20.07 6.19 1.46
N ILE A 108 -21.25 6.45 0.91
CA ILE A 108 -22.39 7.06 1.58
C ILE A 108 -23.34 5.95 2.01
N ASN A 109 -23.55 5.82 3.32
CA ASN A 109 -24.46 4.82 3.90
C ASN A 109 -25.45 5.46 4.88
N ILE A 110 -26.72 5.61 4.49
CA ILE A 110 -27.76 6.18 5.35
C ILE A 110 -28.59 5.04 5.94
N GLU A 111 -28.27 4.60 7.15
CA GLU A 111 -28.89 3.47 7.88
C GLU A 111 -29.98 3.96 8.87
N ASN A 112 -30.76 4.95 8.47
CA ASN A 112 -31.91 5.46 9.23
C ASN A 112 -33.00 5.95 8.28
N SER A 113 -34.26 5.93 8.74
CA SER A 113 -35.38 6.49 7.96
C SER A 113 -35.21 8.01 7.78
N LEU A 114 -35.84 8.53 6.73
CA LEU A 114 -35.84 9.93 6.34
C LEU A 114 -37.27 10.42 6.11
N SER A 115 -37.51 11.70 6.38
CA SER A 115 -38.73 12.40 5.94
C SER A 115 -38.76 12.54 4.41
N LEU A 116 -39.94 12.81 3.85
CA LEU A 116 -40.09 13.08 2.41
C LEU A 116 -39.27 14.29 1.95
N ALA A 117 -39.10 15.29 2.83
CA ALA A 117 -38.26 16.45 2.55
C ALA A 117 -36.79 16.05 2.49
N ALA A 118 -36.29 15.28 3.47
CA ALA A 118 -34.91 14.81 3.50
C ALA A 118 -34.58 13.89 2.31
N VAL A 119 -35.36 12.84 2.09
CA VAL A 119 -35.09 11.87 0.99
C VAL A 119 -35.18 12.53 -0.38
N GLY A 120 -36.09 13.51 -0.56
CA GLY A 120 -36.20 14.29 -1.79
C GLY A 120 -34.91 15.05 -2.14
N ASN A 121 -34.12 15.43 -1.14
CA ASN A 121 -32.86 16.15 -1.33
C ASN A 121 -31.62 15.23 -1.43
N VAL A 122 -31.71 13.94 -1.09
CA VAL A 122 -30.57 13.01 -1.19
C VAL A 122 -29.97 12.95 -2.61
N PRO A 123 -30.75 12.83 -3.71
CA PRO A 123 -30.17 12.84 -5.06
C PRO A 123 -29.48 14.16 -5.41
N HIS A 124 -29.94 15.29 -4.85
CA HIS A 124 -29.29 16.59 -5.06
C HIS A 124 -27.97 16.69 -4.29
N PHE A 125 -27.95 16.22 -3.05
CA PHE A 125 -26.75 16.09 -2.23
C PHE A 125 -25.69 15.21 -2.91
N LEU A 126 -26.07 14.01 -3.37
CA LEU A 126 -25.16 13.07 -4.04
C LEU A 126 -24.58 13.68 -5.33
N ARG A 127 -25.43 14.23 -6.22
CA ARG A 127 -24.94 14.86 -7.47
C ARG A 127 -23.98 16.01 -7.21
N TYR A 128 -24.28 16.85 -6.22
CA TYR A 128 -23.43 17.97 -5.86
C TYR A 128 -22.10 17.47 -5.27
N LEU A 129 -22.14 16.52 -4.33
CA LEU A 129 -20.94 15.90 -3.75
C LEU A 129 -20.06 15.27 -4.83
N THR A 130 -20.62 14.44 -5.71
CA THR A 130 -19.89 13.81 -6.82
C THR A 130 -19.26 14.85 -7.74
N SER A 131 -20.03 15.85 -8.17
CA SER A 131 -19.54 16.90 -9.09
C SER A 131 -18.39 17.72 -8.47
N GLN A 132 -18.52 18.10 -7.20
CA GLN A 132 -17.49 18.87 -6.50
C GLN A 132 -16.25 18.02 -6.19
N LEU A 133 -16.45 16.74 -5.85
CA LEU A 133 -15.35 15.82 -5.60
C LEU A 133 -14.52 15.61 -6.86
N HIS A 134 -15.14 15.33 -8.02
CA HIS A 134 -14.42 15.16 -9.29
C HIS A 134 -13.61 16.40 -9.70
N GLN A 135 -14.08 17.60 -9.36
CA GLN A 135 -13.35 18.85 -9.63
C GLN A 135 -12.09 19.00 -8.77
N GLN A 136 -12.13 18.53 -7.52
CA GLN A 136 -11.07 18.77 -6.53
C GLN A 136 -10.13 17.57 -6.34
N VAL A 137 -10.61 16.37 -6.64
CA VAL A 137 -9.92 15.08 -6.46
C VAL A 137 -10.06 14.28 -7.76
N PRO A 138 -9.07 14.38 -8.68
CA PRO A 138 -9.10 13.65 -9.94
C PRO A 138 -9.24 12.14 -9.73
N GLY A 139 -10.23 11.53 -10.39
CA GLY A 139 -10.54 10.11 -10.23
C GLY A 139 -11.28 9.77 -8.94
N GLY A 140 -11.78 10.76 -8.20
CA GLY A 140 -12.54 10.52 -6.97
C GLY A 140 -13.88 9.84 -7.22
N LEU A 141 -14.38 9.11 -6.22
CA LEU A 141 -15.60 8.30 -6.31
C LEU A 141 -16.55 8.54 -5.14
N VAL A 142 -17.85 8.56 -5.44
CA VAL A 142 -18.94 8.55 -4.48
C VAL A 142 -19.80 7.31 -4.73
N LEU A 143 -19.83 6.41 -3.76
CA LEU A 143 -20.62 5.18 -3.82
C LEU A 143 -21.82 5.28 -2.88
N TRP A 144 -22.99 4.84 -3.32
CA TRP A 144 -24.20 4.76 -2.51
C TRP A 144 -24.45 3.33 -2.05
N TYR A 145 -24.69 3.13 -0.74
CA TYR A 145 -25.10 1.83 -0.20
C TYR A 145 -26.63 1.67 -0.27
N ASP A 146 -27.09 0.47 -0.62
CA ASP A 146 -28.50 0.09 -0.73
C ASP A 146 -29.22 0.10 0.63
N SER A 147 -29.60 1.28 1.12
CA SER A 147 -30.23 1.44 2.44
C SER A 147 -31.64 2.04 2.35
N VAL A 148 -31.77 3.37 2.30
CA VAL A 148 -33.07 4.05 2.18
C VAL A 148 -33.58 4.00 0.75
N VAL A 149 -34.88 3.82 0.59
CA VAL A 149 -35.57 3.92 -0.71
C VAL A 149 -36.15 5.32 -0.92
N SER A 150 -36.61 5.61 -2.14
CA SER A 150 -37.17 6.91 -2.54
C SER A 150 -38.36 7.41 -1.71
N SER A 151 -39.03 6.52 -0.95
CA SER A 151 -40.08 6.89 0.00
C SER A 151 -39.54 7.40 1.35
N GLY A 152 -38.23 7.32 1.59
CA GLY A 152 -37.56 7.66 2.85
C GLY A 152 -37.48 6.51 3.84
N GLN A 153 -38.09 5.36 3.55
CA GLN A 153 -38.01 4.18 4.43
C GLN A 153 -36.63 3.53 4.34
N LEU A 154 -36.03 3.21 5.49
CA LEU A 154 -34.86 2.32 5.54
C LEU A 154 -35.29 0.90 5.18
N ARG A 155 -34.94 0.45 3.97
CA ARG A 155 -35.29 -0.87 3.45
C ARG A 155 -34.32 -1.30 2.35
N TRP A 156 -33.34 -2.11 2.73
CA TRP A 156 -32.43 -2.77 1.80
C TRP A 156 -33.22 -3.58 0.76
N GLN A 157 -32.94 -3.36 -0.53
CA GLN A 157 -33.63 -4.05 -1.62
C GLN A 157 -32.88 -5.31 -2.06
N ASP A 158 -31.61 -5.45 -1.68
CA ASP A 158 -30.70 -6.49 -2.14
C ASP A 158 -30.45 -6.44 -3.67
N GLU A 159 -30.89 -5.37 -4.34
CA GLU A 159 -30.82 -5.18 -5.78
C GLU A 159 -30.93 -3.69 -6.16
N LEU A 160 -30.47 -3.34 -7.36
CA LEU A 160 -30.79 -2.05 -7.97
C LEU A 160 -32.16 -2.16 -8.65
N ASN A 161 -33.13 -1.33 -8.24
CA ASN A 161 -34.48 -1.28 -8.82
C ASN A 161 -35.06 0.15 -8.79
N GLU A 162 -36.30 0.32 -9.24
CA GLU A 162 -36.96 1.62 -9.34
C GLU A 162 -37.04 2.40 -8.03
N GLN A 163 -36.98 1.73 -6.88
CA GLN A 163 -37.07 2.37 -5.56
C GLN A 163 -35.76 3.04 -5.12
N ASN A 164 -34.60 2.60 -5.62
CA ASN A 164 -33.29 3.13 -5.23
C ASN A 164 -32.46 3.66 -6.41
N ARG A 165 -32.90 3.45 -7.66
CA ARG A 165 -32.24 3.92 -8.89
C ARG A 165 -31.96 5.42 -8.91
N VAL A 166 -32.84 6.23 -8.33
CA VAL A 166 -32.65 7.69 -8.26
C VAL A 166 -31.34 8.09 -7.54
N PHE A 167 -30.86 7.28 -6.60
CA PHE A 167 -29.60 7.51 -5.90
C PHE A 167 -28.40 7.04 -6.71
N PHE A 168 -28.52 5.89 -7.39
CA PHE A 168 -27.48 5.39 -8.31
C PHE A 168 -27.21 6.34 -9.47
N ASP A 169 -28.27 6.92 -10.05
CA ASP A 169 -28.16 7.92 -11.13
C ASP A 169 -27.54 9.24 -10.64
N ALA A 170 -27.41 9.43 -9.31
CA ALA A 170 -26.89 10.63 -8.68
C ALA A 170 -25.42 10.53 -8.25
N CYS A 171 -24.77 9.36 -8.35
CA CYS A 171 -23.39 9.14 -7.92
C CYS A 171 -22.64 8.12 -8.81
N ASP A 172 -21.39 7.78 -8.46
CA ASP A 172 -20.49 7.00 -9.31
C ASP A 172 -20.75 5.49 -9.27
N GLY A 173 -21.33 4.98 -8.19
CA GLY A 173 -21.67 3.56 -8.11
C GLY A 173 -22.64 3.19 -7.01
N PHE A 174 -23.14 1.96 -7.08
CA PHE A 174 -24.13 1.39 -6.17
C PHE A 174 -23.59 0.14 -5.50
N PHE A 175 -23.64 0.10 -4.18
CA PHE A 175 -23.25 -1.05 -3.37
C PHE A 175 -24.52 -1.71 -2.83
N THR A 176 -24.88 -2.90 -3.34
CA THR A 176 -26.06 -3.64 -2.86
C THR A 176 -25.89 -4.15 -1.43
N ASN A 177 -26.99 -4.34 -0.72
CA ASN A 177 -26.99 -5.16 0.49
C ASN A 177 -26.65 -6.63 0.18
N TYR A 178 -26.41 -7.44 1.22
CA TYR A 178 -25.78 -8.76 1.10
C TYR A 178 -26.75 -9.95 0.95
N ASN A 179 -28.06 -9.80 1.21
CA ASN A 179 -29.03 -10.92 1.27
C ASN A 179 -29.68 -11.23 -0.09
N TRP A 180 -29.01 -10.88 -1.17
CA TRP A 180 -29.46 -11.13 -2.53
C TRP A 180 -29.44 -12.62 -2.87
N ARG A 181 -30.13 -12.94 -3.97
CA ARG A 181 -30.22 -14.27 -4.59
C ARG A 181 -30.04 -14.13 -6.09
N GLU A 182 -29.86 -15.22 -6.81
CA GLU A 182 -29.66 -15.15 -8.27
C GLU A 182 -30.79 -14.40 -8.99
N GLU A 183 -32.04 -14.52 -8.53
CA GLU A 183 -33.17 -13.83 -9.14
C GLU A 183 -33.08 -12.30 -9.00
N HIS A 184 -32.37 -11.79 -7.98
CA HIS A 184 -32.11 -10.36 -7.82
C HIS A 184 -31.12 -9.88 -8.90
N LEU A 185 -30.05 -10.65 -9.17
CA LEU A 185 -29.07 -10.36 -10.21
C LEU A 185 -29.71 -10.29 -11.60
N GLU A 186 -30.63 -11.21 -11.88
CA GLU A 186 -31.39 -11.24 -13.14
C GLU A 186 -32.25 -9.98 -13.32
N ARG A 187 -32.94 -9.54 -12.25
CA ARG A 187 -33.80 -8.35 -12.31
C ARG A 187 -33.01 -7.05 -12.45
N MET A 188 -31.90 -6.91 -11.73
CA MET A 188 -31.11 -5.68 -11.73
C MET A 188 -30.27 -5.49 -13.01
N LEU A 189 -30.09 -6.53 -13.83
CA LEU A 189 -29.34 -6.45 -15.10
C LEU A 189 -29.94 -5.42 -16.06
N GLY A 190 -31.28 -5.40 -16.20
CA GLY A 190 -31.97 -4.38 -16.98
C GLY A 190 -31.94 -2.98 -16.35
N GLN A 191 -31.79 -2.89 -15.03
CA GLN A 191 -31.75 -1.61 -14.31
C GLN A 191 -30.37 -0.94 -14.41
N ALA A 192 -29.30 -1.73 -14.36
CA ALA A 192 -27.92 -1.23 -14.41
C ALA A 192 -27.51 -0.74 -15.81
N GLY A 193 -28.00 -1.38 -16.88
CA GLY A 193 -27.75 -0.96 -18.26
C GLY A 193 -26.25 -0.87 -18.58
N GLU A 194 -25.81 0.25 -19.17
CA GLU A 194 -24.40 0.49 -19.51
C GLU A 194 -23.49 0.63 -18.29
N ARG A 195 -24.06 0.92 -17.11
CA ARG A 195 -23.34 1.07 -15.84
C ARG A 195 -23.27 -0.22 -15.02
N LEU A 196 -23.33 -1.37 -15.69
CA LEU A 196 -23.28 -2.70 -15.05
C LEU A 196 -22.08 -2.87 -14.10
N ALA A 197 -20.91 -2.36 -14.51
CA ALA A 197 -19.68 -2.44 -13.72
C ALA A 197 -19.67 -1.50 -12.49
N ASP A 198 -20.54 -0.48 -12.48
CA ASP A 198 -20.69 0.47 -11.37
C ASP A 198 -21.63 -0.08 -10.27
N VAL A 199 -22.20 -1.26 -10.47
CA VAL A 199 -22.99 -1.96 -9.46
C VAL A 199 -22.14 -3.03 -8.80
N TYR A 200 -21.81 -2.77 -7.54
CA TYR A 200 -21.00 -3.61 -6.67
C TYR A 200 -21.91 -4.48 -5.81
N VAL A 201 -22.08 -5.73 -6.20
CA VAL A 201 -22.91 -6.69 -5.46
C VAL A 201 -22.23 -7.04 -4.14
N GLY A 202 -22.89 -6.75 -3.03
CA GLY A 202 -22.36 -6.93 -1.69
C GLY A 202 -22.17 -8.39 -1.31
N VAL A 203 -21.02 -8.73 -0.73
CA VAL A 203 -20.74 -10.07 -0.21
C VAL A 203 -20.25 -9.96 1.23
N ASP A 204 -21.08 -10.34 2.20
CA ASP A 204 -20.67 -10.38 3.60
C ASP A 204 -19.77 -11.58 3.88
N VAL A 205 -18.48 -11.33 4.06
CA VAL A 205 -17.48 -12.38 4.30
C VAL A 205 -17.68 -13.04 5.67
N PHE A 206 -18.33 -12.41 6.65
CA PHE A 206 -18.69 -13.08 7.90
C PHE A 206 -19.82 -14.11 7.74
N ALA A 207 -20.54 -14.06 6.62
CA ALA A 207 -21.76 -14.82 6.34
C ALA A 207 -22.86 -14.58 7.40
N ARG A 208 -23.16 -13.32 7.70
CA ARG A 208 -24.28 -12.94 8.58
C ARG A 208 -25.55 -12.83 7.73
N GLY A 209 -26.63 -13.47 8.17
CA GLY A 209 -27.90 -13.49 7.44
C GLY A 209 -27.98 -14.59 6.38
N ASN A 210 -28.84 -14.38 5.37
CA ASN A 210 -29.17 -15.38 4.35
C ASN A 210 -28.37 -15.11 3.07
N VAL A 211 -27.05 -15.25 3.15
CA VAL A 211 -26.13 -14.99 2.04
C VAL A 211 -25.88 -16.24 1.19
N VAL A 212 -25.53 -16.05 -0.09
CA VAL A 212 -25.15 -17.14 -1.02
C VAL A 212 -23.88 -17.87 -0.55
N GLY A 213 -22.89 -17.11 -0.08
CA GLY A 213 -21.62 -17.63 0.41
C GLY A 213 -20.78 -16.55 1.07
N GLY A 214 -20.13 -16.91 2.17
CA GLY A 214 -19.14 -16.10 2.86
C GLY A 214 -18.05 -16.99 3.45
N ARG A 215 -17.15 -16.46 4.28
CA ARG A 215 -16.01 -17.19 4.83
C ARG A 215 -15.17 -17.79 3.69
N PHE A 216 -14.71 -19.03 3.82
CA PHE A 216 -14.03 -19.73 2.72
C PHE A 216 -14.93 -20.11 1.54
N ASP A 217 -16.25 -19.93 1.65
CA ASP A 217 -17.22 -20.15 0.57
C ASP A 217 -17.56 -18.86 -0.21
N THR A 218 -16.86 -17.76 0.06
CA THR A 218 -17.03 -16.46 -0.63
C THR A 218 -16.89 -16.58 -2.16
N ASN A 219 -16.14 -17.57 -2.65
CA ASN A 219 -15.99 -17.86 -4.07
C ASN A 219 -17.33 -18.21 -4.75
N LYS A 220 -18.29 -18.81 -4.03
CA LYS A 220 -19.63 -19.13 -4.57
C LYS A 220 -20.41 -17.87 -4.92
N SER A 221 -20.31 -16.85 -4.07
CA SER A 221 -20.90 -15.53 -4.34
C SER A 221 -20.25 -14.86 -5.53
N LEU A 222 -18.91 -14.86 -5.61
CA LEU A 222 -18.19 -14.26 -6.74
C LEU A 222 -18.48 -14.98 -8.06
N GLU A 223 -18.59 -16.31 -8.06
CA GLU A 223 -18.96 -17.09 -9.24
C GLU A 223 -20.29 -16.63 -9.82
N LEU A 224 -21.30 -16.48 -8.96
CA LEU A 224 -22.63 -16.08 -9.36
C LEU A 224 -22.67 -14.61 -9.83
N ILE A 225 -22.00 -13.71 -9.13
CA ILE A 225 -21.87 -12.30 -9.53
C ILE A 225 -21.20 -12.19 -10.91
N ARG A 226 -20.10 -12.93 -11.14
CA ARG A 226 -19.36 -12.91 -12.41
C ARG A 226 -20.13 -13.56 -13.55
N LYS A 227 -20.93 -14.60 -13.28
CA LYS A 227 -21.85 -15.19 -14.28
C LYS A 227 -22.79 -14.14 -14.89
N HIS A 228 -23.20 -13.14 -14.11
CA HIS A 228 -24.09 -12.06 -14.53
C HIS A 228 -23.35 -10.76 -14.90
N GLY A 229 -22.01 -10.76 -14.90
CA GLY A 229 -21.20 -9.63 -15.37
C GLY A 229 -21.05 -8.44 -14.40
N PHE A 230 -21.53 -8.58 -13.17
CA PHE A 230 -21.46 -7.50 -12.16
C PHE A 230 -20.07 -7.38 -11.50
N SER A 231 -19.86 -6.24 -10.84
CA SER A 231 -18.78 -6.01 -9.89
C SER A 231 -19.17 -6.55 -8.50
N ALA A 232 -18.18 -6.76 -7.62
CA ALA A 232 -18.40 -7.29 -6.27
C ALA A 232 -17.84 -6.35 -5.20
N ALA A 233 -18.57 -6.22 -4.09
CA ALA A 233 -18.10 -5.55 -2.88
C ALA A 233 -17.95 -6.57 -1.74
N LEU A 234 -16.73 -7.04 -1.50
CA LEU A 234 -16.40 -7.87 -0.34
C LEU A 234 -16.48 -7.03 0.94
N PHE A 235 -17.49 -7.27 1.78
CA PHE A 235 -17.69 -6.61 3.07
C PHE A 235 -17.09 -7.44 4.21
N ALA A 236 -16.41 -6.76 5.12
CA ALA A 236 -15.83 -7.34 6.34
C ALA A 236 -14.89 -8.56 6.10
N PRO A 237 -13.91 -8.49 5.18
CA PRO A 237 -12.90 -9.54 5.03
C PRO A 237 -11.97 -9.67 6.25
N GLY A 238 -12.10 -8.77 7.24
CA GLY A 238 -11.50 -8.88 8.57
C GLY A 238 -11.82 -10.22 9.26
N TRP A 239 -12.89 -10.91 8.85
CA TRP A 239 -13.24 -12.27 9.27
C TRP A 239 -12.04 -13.23 9.34
N VAL A 240 -11.14 -13.20 8.35
CA VAL A 240 -9.96 -14.09 8.30
C VAL A 240 -9.06 -13.89 9.52
N TYR A 241 -8.94 -12.66 10.00
CA TYR A 241 -8.12 -12.30 11.16
C TYR A 241 -8.88 -12.42 12.47
N GLU A 242 -10.17 -12.09 12.48
CA GLU A 242 -11.00 -12.04 13.69
C GLU A 242 -11.50 -13.41 14.14
N CYS A 243 -11.78 -14.31 13.20
CA CYS A 243 -12.43 -15.60 13.48
C CYS A 243 -11.50 -16.81 13.36
N LEU A 244 -10.28 -16.64 12.83
CA LEU A 244 -9.28 -17.71 12.71
C LEU A 244 -8.07 -17.42 13.62
N GLU A 245 -7.18 -18.41 13.76
CA GLU A 245 -5.99 -18.27 14.57
C GLU A 245 -5.02 -17.22 14.00
N LYS A 246 -4.74 -16.16 14.78
CA LYS A 246 -3.85 -15.06 14.38
C LYS A 246 -2.43 -15.52 14.01
N GLY A 247 -1.93 -16.58 14.64
CA GLY A 247 -0.62 -17.16 14.31
C GLY A 247 -0.54 -17.75 12.90
N ASN A 248 -1.70 -18.10 12.32
CA ASN A 248 -1.85 -18.65 10.97
C ASN A 248 -2.46 -17.63 9.99
N PHE A 249 -2.47 -16.33 10.34
CA PHE A 249 -3.16 -15.30 9.58
C PHE A 249 -2.69 -15.20 8.13
N PHE A 250 -1.38 -15.20 7.87
CA PHE A 250 -0.84 -15.12 6.51
C PHE A 250 -1.29 -16.32 5.65
N GLN A 251 -1.22 -17.53 6.20
CA GLN A 251 -1.63 -18.74 5.49
C GLN A 251 -3.15 -18.73 5.22
N ASN A 252 -3.94 -18.30 6.20
CA ASN A 252 -5.39 -18.22 6.06
C ASN A 252 -5.82 -17.14 5.07
N GLN A 253 -5.10 -16.01 5.03
CA GLN A 253 -5.33 -14.94 4.07
C GLN A 253 -4.96 -15.39 2.64
N ASP A 254 -3.79 -15.99 2.45
CA ASP A 254 -3.38 -16.55 1.16
C ASP A 254 -4.40 -17.60 0.66
N LYS A 255 -4.89 -18.47 1.56
CA LYS A 255 -5.96 -19.43 1.25
C LYS A 255 -7.26 -18.73 0.85
N PHE A 256 -7.69 -17.72 1.59
CA PHE A 256 -8.91 -16.98 1.28
C PHE A 256 -8.83 -16.35 -0.12
N TRP A 257 -7.76 -15.61 -0.43
CA TRP A 257 -7.63 -14.91 -1.71
C TRP A 257 -7.38 -15.85 -2.90
N SER A 258 -6.65 -16.95 -2.71
CA SER A 258 -6.47 -17.97 -3.78
C SER A 258 -7.78 -18.65 -4.20
N LEU A 259 -8.78 -18.75 -3.30
CA LEU A 259 -10.12 -19.24 -3.67
C LEU A 259 -10.88 -18.25 -4.55
N LEU A 260 -10.54 -16.96 -4.47
CA LEU A 260 -11.22 -15.87 -5.19
C LEU A 260 -10.52 -15.49 -6.50
N GLU A 261 -9.21 -15.75 -6.62
CA GLU A 261 -8.33 -15.31 -7.71
C GLU A 261 -8.95 -15.48 -9.11
N ARG A 262 -9.55 -16.64 -9.40
CA ARG A 262 -10.14 -16.93 -10.73
C ARG A 262 -11.30 -16.02 -11.13
N TYR A 263 -11.92 -15.33 -10.17
CA TYR A 263 -13.05 -14.41 -10.37
C TYR A 263 -12.64 -12.94 -10.30
N LEU A 264 -11.36 -12.65 -10.04
CA LEU A 264 -10.84 -11.31 -9.82
C LEU A 264 -9.79 -10.98 -10.88
N PRO A 265 -10.03 -9.97 -11.74
CA PRO A 265 -9.00 -9.47 -12.64
C PRO A 265 -7.75 -9.03 -11.85
N THR A 266 -6.58 -9.20 -12.44
CA THR A 266 -5.31 -8.78 -11.83
C THR A 266 -5.00 -7.33 -12.17
N HIS A 267 -4.90 -6.48 -11.15
CA HIS A 267 -4.45 -5.10 -11.28
C HIS A 267 -2.98 -5.06 -11.71
N SER A 268 -2.69 -4.28 -12.76
CA SER A 268 -1.35 -4.21 -13.36
C SER A 268 -0.59 -2.96 -12.94
N ILE A 269 0.72 -3.06 -12.88
CA ILE A 269 1.60 -1.92 -12.59
C ILE A 269 1.77 -1.11 -13.87
N CYS A 270 1.41 0.17 -13.83
CA CYS A 270 1.37 1.03 -15.03
C CYS A 270 2.44 2.13 -15.05
N SER A 271 3.39 2.15 -14.12
CA SER A 271 4.42 3.19 -14.05
C SER A 271 5.80 2.69 -13.63
N LEU A 272 6.84 3.42 -14.05
CA LEU A 272 8.22 3.26 -13.62
C LEU A 272 8.70 4.50 -12.84
N PRO A 273 9.70 4.38 -11.95
CA PRO A 273 10.37 3.13 -11.58
C PRO A 273 9.48 2.22 -10.74
N PHE A 274 9.58 0.92 -10.97
CA PHE A 274 8.97 -0.13 -10.15
C PHE A 274 10.04 -0.74 -9.26
N VAL A 275 9.83 -0.70 -7.94
CA VAL A 275 10.76 -1.24 -6.95
C VAL A 275 9.97 -1.88 -5.82
N THR A 276 10.40 -3.06 -5.39
CA THR A 276 9.86 -3.72 -4.20
C THR A 276 10.91 -4.57 -3.49
N SER A 277 10.95 -4.48 -2.17
CA SER A 277 11.65 -5.43 -1.28
C SER A 277 10.71 -6.47 -0.69
N PHE A 278 9.46 -6.53 -1.17
CA PHE A 278 8.40 -7.39 -0.63
C PHE A 278 8.09 -7.09 0.85
N CYS A 279 8.38 -5.87 1.31
CA CYS A 279 8.08 -5.41 2.65
C CYS A 279 6.56 -5.31 2.86
N LEU A 280 6.03 -6.01 3.87
CA LEU A 280 4.61 -5.99 4.25
C LEU A 280 4.21 -4.77 5.08
N GLY A 281 5.15 -3.86 5.33
CA GLY A 281 4.97 -2.76 6.29
C GLY A 281 4.97 -3.26 7.74
N MET A 282 5.55 -4.43 8.00
CA MET A 282 5.70 -4.97 9.35
C MET A 282 6.86 -5.95 9.42
N GLY A 283 7.29 -6.27 10.65
CA GLY A 283 8.26 -7.33 10.91
C GLY A 283 8.62 -7.44 12.39
N THR A 284 9.35 -8.48 12.75
CA THR A 284 9.90 -8.69 14.11
C THR A 284 11.23 -7.94 14.35
N ARG A 285 11.76 -7.35 13.28
CA ARG A 285 12.94 -6.50 13.20
C ARG A 285 12.86 -5.67 11.93
N ARG A 286 13.60 -4.57 11.88
CA ARG A 286 13.77 -3.75 10.68
C ARG A 286 15.18 -3.93 10.14
N VAL A 287 15.27 -4.28 8.86
CA VAL A 287 16.50 -4.56 8.14
C VAL A 287 16.69 -3.53 7.04
N CYS A 288 17.93 -3.10 6.82
CA CYS A 288 18.33 -2.21 5.75
C CYS A 288 19.52 -2.84 4.99
N TYR A 289 19.30 -3.22 3.73
CA TYR A 289 20.29 -3.88 2.87
C TYR A 289 20.99 -5.09 3.54
N GLY A 290 20.20 -5.97 4.15
CA GLY A 290 20.62 -7.18 4.85
C GLY A 290 21.25 -6.92 6.23
N GLN A 291 21.32 -5.68 6.68
CA GLN A 291 21.85 -5.29 8.00
C GLN A 291 20.72 -4.92 8.95
N GLU A 292 20.76 -5.46 10.17
CA GLU A 292 19.77 -5.15 11.20
C GLU A 292 19.88 -3.69 11.65
N GLU A 293 18.78 -2.94 11.56
CA GLU A 293 18.71 -1.52 11.94
C GLU A 293 17.99 -1.34 13.28
N ALA A 294 16.94 -2.12 13.52
CA ALA A 294 16.19 -2.11 14.77
C ALA A 294 15.64 -3.50 15.08
N VAL A 295 15.69 -3.88 16.36
CA VAL A 295 15.12 -5.13 16.88
C VAL A 295 13.76 -4.84 17.49
N GLY A 296 12.81 -5.76 17.29
CA GLY A 296 11.49 -5.69 17.89
C GLY A 296 10.37 -5.58 16.86
N PRO A 297 9.13 -5.91 17.27
CA PRO A 297 7.96 -5.81 16.42
C PRO A 297 7.75 -4.38 15.96
N TRP A 298 7.40 -4.21 14.70
CA TRP A 298 6.99 -2.93 14.15
C TRP A 298 5.91 -3.13 13.09
N TYR A 299 5.01 -2.16 12.99
CA TYR A 299 3.90 -2.14 12.04
C TYR A 299 3.69 -0.71 11.54
N HIS A 300 3.73 -0.53 10.23
CA HIS A 300 3.46 0.73 9.56
C HIS A 300 2.98 0.47 8.12
N PRO A 301 1.68 0.60 7.82
CA PRO A 301 1.14 0.32 6.48
C PRO A 301 1.78 1.15 5.36
N SER A 302 2.13 2.42 5.61
CA SER A 302 2.86 3.23 4.62
C SER A 302 4.25 2.68 4.25
N ALA A 303 4.83 1.78 5.04
CA ALA A 303 6.08 1.09 4.73
C ALA A 303 5.89 -0.16 3.86
N GLN A 304 4.65 -0.55 3.56
CA GLN A 304 4.37 -1.68 2.68
C GLN A 304 4.77 -1.34 1.25
N GLU A 305 5.49 -2.22 0.58
CA GLU A 305 5.90 -2.03 -0.81
C GLU A 305 5.00 -2.81 -1.77
N ILE A 306 5.22 -2.68 -3.08
CA ILE A 306 4.38 -3.38 -4.08
C ILE A 306 4.45 -4.89 -3.85
N GLN A 307 3.29 -5.52 -3.67
CA GLN A 307 3.17 -6.95 -3.38
C GLN A 307 3.04 -7.78 -4.67
N PRO A 308 3.59 -9.01 -4.70
CA PRO A 308 3.53 -9.89 -5.86
C PRO A 308 2.19 -10.62 -5.97
N LEU A 309 2.02 -11.36 -7.07
CA LEU A 309 1.03 -12.41 -7.18
C LEU A 309 1.42 -13.56 -6.24
N PHE A 310 0.46 -13.97 -5.40
CA PHE A 310 0.63 -15.09 -4.48
C PHE A 310 -0.15 -16.30 -4.98
N GLY A 311 0.48 -17.47 -4.98
CA GLY A 311 -0.20 -18.72 -5.29
C GLY A 311 0.71 -19.93 -5.32
N GLU A 312 0.11 -21.08 -5.61
CA GLU A 312 0.80 -22.32 -5.97
C GLU A 312 0.54 -22.59 -7.45
N HIS A 313 1.59 -22.64 -8.25
CA HIS A 313 1.53 -23.00 -9.66
C HIS A 313 2.11 -24.40 -9.84
N ARG A 314 1.34 -25.28 -10.49
CA ARG A 314 1.79 -26.60 -10.92
C ARG A 314 1.99 -26.57 -12.42
N LEU A 315 3.07 -27.18 -12.90
CA LEU A 315 3.32 -27.31 -14.32
C LEU A 315 2.19 -28.11 -14.98
N GLU A 316 1.78 -27.69 -16.18
CA GLU A 316 0.79 -28.43 -16.98
C GLU A 316 1.39 -29.75 -17.50
N GLY A 317 0.61 -30.84 -17.44
CA GLY A 317 1.00 -32.19 -17.89
C GLY A 317 1.26 -33.20 -16.75
N ASP A 318 1.85 -34.35 -17.09
CA ASP A 318 2.16 -35.45 -16.14
C ASP A 318 3.36 -35.14 -15.20
N GLY A 319 3.96 -33.96 -15.34
CA GLY A 319 5.12 -33.53 -14.55
C GLY A 319 4.73 -33.18 -13.11
N ARG A 320 5.54 -33.60 -12.13
CA ARG A 320 5.33 -33.28 -10.71
C ARG A 320 5.82 -31.88 -10.30
N GLY A 321 6.17 -31.03 -11.26
CA GLY A 321 6.81 -29.74 -10.98
C GLY A 321 5.83 -28.72 -10.41
N TRP A 322 6.26 -27.99 -9.40
CA TRP A 322 5.44 -26.98 -8.73
C TRP A 322 6.29 -25.87 -8.16
N VAL A 323 5.68 -24.68 -8.03
CA VAL A 323 6.24 -23.52 -7.33
C VAL A 323 5.17 -22.89 -6.46
N LYS A 324 5.52 -22.50 -5.24
CA LYS A 324 4.67 -21.78 -4.31
C LYS A 324 5.38 -20.54 -3.77
N THR A 325 4.67 -19.43 -3.79
CA THR A 325 5.11 -18.14 -3.25
C THR A 325 4.39 -17.85 -1.93
N HIS A 326 5.11 -17.34 -0.94
CA HIS A 326 4.51 -16.83 0.30
C HIS A 326 5.40 -15.77 0.94
N CYS A 327 4.81 -14.86 1.69
CA CYS A 327 5.57 -13.88 2.47
C CYS A 327 6.33 -14.55 3.61
N CYS A 328 7.49 -14.00 3.96
CA CYS A 328 8.26 -14.43 5.12
C CYS A 328 8.75 -13.23 5.91
N LEU A 329 8.46 -13.20 7.21
CA LEU A 329 8.96 -12.17 8.14
C LEU A 329 10.38 -12.47 8.64
N GLU A 330 10.95 -13.61 8.25
CA GLU A 330 12.32 -13.98 8.56
C GLU A 330 13.24 -13.61 7.41
N ASP A 331 14.44 -13.13 7.74
CA ASP A 331 15.53 -12.87 6.78
C ASP A 331 15.08 -11.99 5.59
N ALA A 332 14.92 -10.71 5.86
CA ALA A 332 14.57 -9.69 4.89
C ALA A 332 15.83 -8.99 4.36
N TRP A 333 15.77 -8.46 3.13
CA TRP A 333 16.82 -7.59 2.60
C TRP A 333 16.58 -6.13 3.01
N ASN A 334 15.36 -5.64 2.90
CA ASN A 334 14.99 -4.28 3.29
C ASN A 334 13.55 -4.26 3.84
N GLY A 335 13.33 -3.53 4.93
CA GLY A 335 12.06 -3.53 5.65
C GLY A 335 11.97 -4.69 6.64
N GLY A 336 10.88 -5.47 6.59
CA GLY A 336 10.56 -6.48 7.62
C GLY A 336 10.14 -7.84 7.08
N SER A 337 10.14 -8.00 5.75
CA SER A 337 9.80 -9.26 5.10
C SER A 337 10.52 -9.44 3.77
N SER A 338 10.58 -10.69 3.30
CA SER A 338 11.01 -11.11 1.98
C SER A 338 9.96 -12.03 1.35
N LEU A 339 10.05 -12.27 0.04
CA LEU A 339 9.22 -13.27 -0.63
C LEU A 339 9.93 -14.63 -0.61
N LEU A 340 9.30 -15.65 -0.06
CA LEU A 340 9.82 -17.02 -0.09
C LEU A 340 9.16 -17.81 -1.24
N ILE A 341 10.01 -18.36 -2.10
CA ILE A 341 9.62 -19.19 -3.24
C ILE A 341 10.17 -20.59 -3.00
N ARG A 342 9.27 -21.57 -2.98
CA ARG A 342 9.63 -22.98 -2.85
C ARG A 342 9.13 -23.74 -4.07
N GLY A 343 9.84 -24.78 -4.47
CA GLY A 343 9.39 -25.59 -5.58
C GLY A 343 10.22 -26.83 -5.83
N LEU A 344 9.74 -27.61 -6.79
CA LEU A 344 10.36 -28.81 -7.31
C LEU A 344 10.54 -28.67 -8.83
N ILE A 345 11.76 -28.89 -9.31
CA ILE A 345 12.10 -28.89 -10.74
C ILE A 345 12.28 -30.34 -11.23
N PRO A 346 11.34 -30.89 -12.02
CA PRO A 346 11.43 -32.24 -12.56
C PRO A 346 12.53 -32.38 -13.63
N PRO A 347 13.10 -33.58 -13.84
CA PRO A 347 14.12 -33.83 -14.86
C PRO A 347 13.65 -33.64 -16.30
N GLU A 348 12.37 -33.82 -16.57
CA GLU A 348 11.81 -33.80 -17.91
C GLU A 348 11.70 -32.37 -18.47
N VAL A 349 11.51 -31.38 -17.60
CA VAL A 349 11.26 -29.97 -17.98
C VAL A 349 12.51 -29.09 -17.80
N GLY A 350 13.37 -29.42 -16.84
CA GLY A 350 14.64 -28.72 -16.60
C GLY A 350 14.53 -27.33 -15.97
N THR A 351 13.35 -26.68 -16.05
CA THR A 351 13.08 -25.33 -15.53
C THR A 351 11.65 -25.20 -14.98
N VAL A 352 11.44 -24.26 -14.05
CA VAL A 352 10.11 -23.81 -13.61
C VAL A 352 10.13 -22.29 -13.45
N ALA A 353 9.12 -21.61 -13.99
CA ALA A 353 8.97 -20.16 -13.85
C ALA A 353 7.73 -19.81 -13.03
N VAL A 354 7.81 -18.70 -12.30
CA VAL A 354 6.68 -18.12 -11.56
C VAL A 354 6.46 -16.67 -11.97
N ARG A 355 5.23 -16.33 -12.32
CA ARG A 355 4.81 -14.95 -12.60
C ARG A 355 4.66 -14.22 -11.28
N LEU A 356 5.40 -13.13 -11.08
CA LEU A 356 5.34 -12.36 -9.85
C LEU A 356 4.54 -11.07 -10.00
N PHE A 357 4.55 -10.44 -11.17
CA PHE A 357 3.88 -9.16 -11.37
C PHE A 357 3.28 -9.07 -12.77
N SER A 358 2.10 -8.46 -12.85
CA SER A 358 1.50 -7.96 -14.08
C SER A 358 1.83 -6.49 -14.23
N LEU A 359 2.20 -6.07 -15.43
CA LEU A 359 2.62 -4.72 -15.81
C LEU A 359 1.88 -4.32 -17.09
N GLN A 360 1.65 -3.03 -17.23
CA GLN A 360 1.19 -2.41 -18.48
C GLN A 360 1.97 -1.11 -18.67
N VAL A 361 3.28 -1.27 -18.87
CA VAL A 361 4.21 -0.14 -18.94
C VAL A 361 4.73 0.00 -20.36
N PRO A 362 4.51 1.14 -21.05
CA PRO A 362 5.21 1.45 -22.28
C PRO A 362 6.71 1.49 -22.02
N VAL A 363 7.48 0.59 -22.63
CA VAL A 363 8.87 0.42 -22.26
C VAL A 363 9.71 1.56 -22.84
N PRO A 364 10.48 2.28 -22.01
CA PRO A 364 11.43 3.26 -22.52
C PRO A 364 12.56 2.53 -23.29
N PRO A 365 13.31 3.23 -24.17
CA PRO A 365 14.32 2.60 -25.04
C PRO A 365 15.34 1.70 -24.31
N LYS A 366 15.61 2.01 -23.05
CA LYS A 366 16.52 1.27 -22.18
C LYS A 366 15.97 1.22 -20.75
N ILE A 367 15.91 0.03 -20.19
CA ILE A 367 15.61 -0.25 -18.79
C ILE A 367 16.75 -1.01 -18.13
N PHE A 368 16.89 -0.84 -16.82
CA PHE A 368 17.73 -1.69 -15.98
C PHE A 368 16.88 -2.47 -15.00
N LEU A 369 17.31 -3.70 -14.75
CA LEU A 369 16.65 -4.61 -13.83
C LEU A 369 17.66 -5.02 -12.75
N SER A 370 17.21 -5.10 -11.52
CA SER A 370 18.00 -5.64 -10.40
C SER A 370 17.18 -6.67 -9.64
N LEU A 371 17.78 -7.82 -9.36
CA LEU A 371 17.20 -8.89 -8.57
C LEU A 371 18.17 -9.22 -7.42
N VAL A 372 17.69 -9.10 -6.19
CA VAL A 372 18.39 -9.55 -4.98
C VAL A 372 17.70 -10.79 -4.44
N TYR A 373 18.43 -11.89 -4.33
CA TYR A 373 17.89 -13.16 -3.87
C TYR A 373 18.88 -13.95 -3.01
N LYS A 374 18.40 -14.95 -2.29
CA LYS A 374 19.19 -15.87 -1.47
C LYS A 374 18.63 -17.28 -1.62
N LEU A 375 19.49 -18.27 -1.86
CA LEU A 375 19.10 -19.69 -1.84
C LEU A 375 19.34 -20.25 -0.44
N GLU A 376 18.40 -21.03 0.08
CA GLU A 376 18.59 -21.74 1.35
C GLU A 376 19.27 -23.09 1.13
N GLY A 377 20.26 -23.39 1.96
CA GLY A 377 21.06 -24.60 1.86
C GLY A 377 22.02 -24.61 0.66
N PRO A 378 22.78 -25.71 0.48
CA PRO A 378 23.68 -25.89 -0.66
C PRO A 378 22.86 -26.23 -1.91
N SER A 379 22.23 -25.23 -2.53
CA SER A 379 21.51 -25.39 -3.80
C SER A 379 22.32 -24.81 -4.96
N ALA A 380 22.42 -25.57 -6.04
CA ALA A 380 23.05 -25.12 -7.30
C ALA A 380 22.03 -24.64 -8.34
N VAL A 381 20.76 -24.48 -7.94
CA VAL A 381 19.68 -24.00 -8.83
C VAL A 381 20.01 -22.62 -9.39
N GLY A 382 19.90 -22.49 -10.71
CA GLY A 382 20.01 -21.20 -11.38
C GLY A 382 18.75 -20.38 -11.16
N VAL A 383 18.91 -19.10 -10.82
CA VAL A 383 17.80 -18.15 -10.61
C VAL A 383 17.92 -17.01 -11.61
N ALA A 384 16.96 -16.84 -12.51
CA ALA A 384 17.00 -15.80 -13.54
C ALA A 384 15.70 -15.01 -13.59
N LEU A 385 15.79 -13.75 -14.02
CA LEU A 385 14.63 -12.92 -14.30
C LEU A 385 14.17 -13.16 -15.76
N GLU A 386 12.87 -13.21 -15.99
CA GLU A 386 12.27 -13.24 -17.33
C GLU A 386 11.16 -12.20 -17.46
N LEU A 387 10.92 -11.75 -18.69
CA LEU A 387 9.99 -10.68 -19.03
C LEU A 387 9.08 -11.14 -20.17
N SER A 388 7.81 -10.74 -20.16
CA SER A 388 6.95 -10.78 -21.36
C SER A 388 6.79 -9.37 -21.94
N THR A 389 6.82 -9.26 -23.26
CA THR A 389 6.57 -8.00 -23.97
C THR A 389 5.57 -8.19 -25.09
N ALA A 390 4.70 -7.20 -25.33
CA ALA A 390 3.84 -7.12 -26.51
C ALA A 390 4.27 -5.95 -27.42
N ASP A 391 3.96 -6.04 -28.72
CA ASP A 391 4.20 -4.96 -29.68
C ASP A 391 3.19 -3.82 -29.45
N ALA A 392 3.69 -2.60 -29.25
CA ALA A 392 2.85 -1.42 -29.01
C ALA A 392 1.86 -1.13 -30.14
N GLY A 393 2.18 -1.52 -31.39
CA GLY A 393 1.30 -1.36 -32.55
C GLY A 393 0.12 -2.36 -32.60
N SER A 394 0.19 -3.45 -31.84
CA SER A 394 -0.85 -4.49 -31.75
C SER A 394 -1.81 -4.30 -30.57
N CYS A 395 -1.52 -3.34 -29.68
CA CYS A 395 -2.31 -3.05 -28.49
C CYS A 395 -3.54 -2.20 -28.80
N HIS A 396 -4.57 -2.80 -29.42
CA HIS A 396 -5.92 -2.25 -29.35
C HIS A 396 -6.54 -2.61 -27.99
N VAL A 397 -6.55 -1.68 -27.05
CA VAL A 397 -7.26 -1.85 -25.76
C VAL A 397 -8.76 -1.72 -26.01
N GLY A 398 -9.41 -2.82 -26.38
CA GLY A 398 -10.86 -2.91 -26.61
C GLY A 398 -11.67 -3.41 -25.40
N GLY A 399 -11.01 -3.82 -24.30
CA GLY A 399 -11.65 -4.33 -23.09
C GLY A 399 -10.72 -5.19 -22.21
N ILE A 400 -11.08 -5.34 -20.93
CA ILE A 400 -10.29 -6.02 -19.86
C ILE A 400 -10.00 -7.50 -20.19
N SER A 401 -10.83 -8.12 -21.04
CA SER A 401 -10.74 -9.53 -21.42
C SER A 401 -9.80 -9.83 -22.61
N ALA A 402 -9.23 -8.80 -23.26
CA ALA A 402 -8.52 -8.95 -24.54
C ALA A 402 -6.98 -9.12 -24.42
N LEU A 403 -6.45 -9.37 -23.21
CA LEU A 403 -5.04 -9.71 -23.02
C LEU A 403 -4.84 -11.22 -23.22
N SER A 404 -5.00 -11.70 -24.45
CA SER A 404 -4.66 -13.09 -24.79
C SER A 404 -3.13 -13.27 -24.83
N ALA A 405 -2.64 -14.39 -24.31
CA ALA A 405 -1.22 -14.75 -24.26
C ALA A 405 -0.58 -14.93 -25.66
N GLU A 406 -1.39 -15.00 -26.71
CA GLU A 406 -1.00 -15.42 -28.06
C GLU A 406 -0.12 -14.41 -28.83
N THR A 407 0.02 -13.17 -28.36
CA THR A 407 0.84 -12.13 -29.00
C THR A 407 2.07 -11.70 -28.20
N SER A 408 2.30 -12.31 -27.02
CA SER A 408 3.38 -11.92 -26.11
C SER A 408 4.69 -12.67 -26.40
N SER A 409 5.82 -11.96 -26.41
CA SER A 409 7.16 -12.57 -26.54
C SER A 409 7.86 -12.63 -25.19
N ARG A 410 8.24 -13.83 -24.72
CA ARG A 410 9.08 -13.99 -23.52
C ARG A 410 10.55 -13.71 -23.82
N ARG A 411 11.23 -13.03 -22.90
CA ARG A 411 12.65 -12.68 -22.99
C ARG A 411 13.36 -13.01 -21.68
N SER A 412 14.47 -13.73 -21.78
CA SER A 412 15.35 -14.05 -20.64
C SER A 412 16.65 -13.23 -20.76
N PRO A 413 16.71 -12.03 -20.18
CA PRO A 413 17.92 -11.20 -20.26
C PRO A 413 19.11 -11.87 -19.58
N ARG A 414 20.31 -11.65 -20.13
CA ARG A 414 21.54 -12.17 -19.53
C ARG A 414 22.02 -11.24 -18.42
N PRO A 415 22.40 -11.77 -17.24
CA PRO A 415 22.99 -10.95 -16.18
C PRO A 415 24.26 -10.24 -16.66
N LEU A 416 24.42 -8.98 -16.26
CA LEU A 416 25.64 -8.21 -16.46
C LEU A 416 26.73 -8.73 -15.51
N ARG A 417 27.97 -8.85 -16.02
CA ARG A 417 29.14 -9.23 -15.21
C ARG A 417 29.63 -8.08 -14.33
N VAL A 418 29.49 -6.84 -14.81
CA VAL A 418 29.88 -5.60 -14.12
C VAL A 418 28.75 -4.59 -14.37
N PRO A 419 28.28 -3.86 -13.34
CA PRO A 419 27.28 -2.82 -13.54
C PRO A 419 27.87 -1.69 -14.41
N PRO A 420 27.09 -1.07 -15.31
CA PRO A 420 27.55 0.05 -16.11
C PRO A 420 28.13 1.17 -15.24
N THR A 421 29.20 1.84 -15.67
CA THR A 421 29.91 2.85 -14.85
C THR A 421 29.02 4.02 -14.41
N LYS A 422 28.02 4.40 -15.23
CA LYS A 422 26.99 5.40 -14.88
C LYS A 422 26.08 4.94 -13.72
N LEU A 423 26.07 3.64 -13.45
CA LEU A 423 25.32 2.97 -12.40
C LEU A 423 26.20 2.56 -11.22
N ALA A 424 27.48 2.92 -11.15
CA ALA A 424 28.31 2.66 -9.97
C ALA A 424 27.72 3.33 -8.69
N LYS A 425 26.98 4.44 -8.86
CA LYS A 425 26.17 5.07 -7.80
C LYS A 425 24.92 4.28 -7.41
N TRP A 426 24.34 3.51 -8.34
CA TRP A 426 23.18 2.64 -8.17
C TRP A 426 23.57 1.26 -7.60
N VAL A 427 24.74 0.75 -8.00
CA VAL A 427 25.13 -0.64 -7.77
C VAL A 427 26.59 -0.82 -7.39
N GLY A 428 27.05 -0.04 -6.41
CA GLY A 428 28.35 -0.28 -5.76
C GLY A 428 28.55 -1.69 -5.19
N ARG A 429 27.58 -2.61 -5.36
CA ARG A 429 27.58 -3.99 -4.89
C ARG A 429 27.14 -5.05 -5.92
N CYS A 430 26.92 -4.73 -7.21
CA CYS A 430 26.46 -5.74 -8.18
C CYS A 430 27.54 -6.80 -8.44
N GLY A 431 27.15 -8.08 -8.41
CA GLY A 431 28.06 -9.21 -8.67
C GLY A 431 28.98 -9.58 -7.49
N GLN A 432 28.83 -8.95 -6.32
CA GLN A 432 29.53 -9.34 -5.10
C GLN A 432 28.60 -10.16 -4.18
N GLN A 433 29.19 -11.04 -3.37
CA GLN A 433 28.46 -11.71 -2.30
C GLN A 433 28.11 -10.66 -1.25
N LEU A 434 26.82 -10.39 -1.11
CA LEU A 434 26.31 -9.42 -0.15
C LEU A 434 26.30 -10.05 1.24
N SER A 435 26.30 -9.20 2.27
CA SER A 435 26.22 -9.66 3.67
C SER A 435 25.05 -10.61 3.87
N GLY A 436 25.23 -11.67 4.67
CA GLY A 436 24.16 -12.60 4.99
C GLY A 436 23.80 -13.60 3.87
N GLY A 437 24.62 -13.73 2.82
CA GLY A 437 24.43 -14.72 1.75
C GLY A 437 23.49 -14.28 0.62
N TRP A 438 23.15 -12.99 0.57
CA TRP A 438 22.38 -12.41 -0.53
C TRP A 438 23.23 -12.30 -1.81
N VAL A 439 22.58 -12.50 -2.95
CA VAL A 439 23.16 -12.42 -4.30
C VAL A 439 22.38 -11.37 -5.08
N GLN A 440 23.10 -10.46 -5.73
CA GLN A 440 22.51 -9.46 -6.61
C GLN A 440 22.86 -9.73 -8.08
N ARG A 441 21.84 -9.74 -8.94
CA ARG A 441 21.97 -9.79 -10.40
C ARG A 441 21.42 -8.52 -11.02
N CYS A 442 22.17 -7.92 -11.93
CA CYS A 442 21.74 -6.76 -12.71
C CYS A 442 21.58 -7.14 -14.18
N TYR A 443 20.63 -6.50 -14.86
CA TYR A 443 20.37 -6.71 -16.28
C TYR A 443 20.19 -5.36 -16.98
N GLU A 444 20.64 -5.27 -18.23
CA GLU A 444 20.32 -4.15 -19.14
C GLU A 444 19.47 -4.71 -20.27
N VAL A 445 18.33 -4.09 -20.53
CA VAL A 445 17.44 -4.48 -21.63
C VAL A 445 17.13 -3.26 -22.49
N ASN A 446 17.37 -3.41 -23.79
CA ASN A 446 17.03 -2.41 -24.79
C ASN A 446 15.77 -2.90 -25.52
N LEU A 447 14.67 -2.17 -25.36
CA LEU A 447 13.36 -2.47 -25.95
C LEU A 447 12.85 -1.22 -26.66
N ARG A 448 12.27 -1.36 -27.86
CA ARG A 448 11.73 -0.23 -28.62
C ARG A 448 10.35 -0.61 -29.14
N GLY A 449 9.36 0.26 -28.91
CA GLY A 449 8.00 0.05 -29.39
C GLY A 449 7.31 -1.15 -28.73
N CYS A 450 7.60 -1.44 -27.45
CA CYS A 450 6.99 -2.56 -26.74
C CYS A 450 6.27 -2.10 -25.47
N LEU A 451 5.29 -2.89 -25.03
CA LEU A 451 4.70 -2.84 -23.70
C LEU A 451 5.31 -3.96 -22.84
N LEU A 452 5.78 -3.64 -21.63
CA LEU A 452 6.20 -4.64 -20.64
C LEU A 452 4.94 -5.15 -19.96
N GLN A 453 4.71 -6.46 -20.07
CA GLN A 453 3.48 -7.11 -19.60
C GLN A 453 3.66 -7.87 -18.30
N ASP A 454 4.75 -8.61 -18.12
CA ASP A 454 4.93 -9.41 -16.91
C ASP A 454 6.39 -9.55 -16.50
N LEU A 455 6.57 -9.78 -15.20
CA LEU A 455 7.84 -10.18 -14.60
C LEU A 455 7.72 -11.60 -14.05
N PHE A 456 8.65 -12.46 -14.45
CA PHE A 456 8.77 -13.83 -13.97
C PHE A 456 10.14 -14.08 -13.33
N ILE A 457 10.18 -15.05 -12.42
CA ILE A 457 11.43 -15.64 -11.94
C ILE A 457 11.49 -17.08 -12.44
N ASN A 458 12.58 -17.40 -13.13
CA ASN A 458 12.85 -18.73 -13.66
C ASN A 458 13.91 -19.44 -12.80
N PHE A 459 13.59 -20.67 -12.42
CA PHE A 459 14.45 -21.58 -11.69
C PHE A 459 14.87 -22.71 -12.61
N SER A 460 16.18 -22.85 -12.82
CA SER A 460 16.75 -23.85 -13.72
C SER A 460 17.63 -24.84 -12.97
N ARG A 461 17.52 -26.13 -13.31
CA ARG A 461 18.43 -27.13 -12.78
C ARG A 461 19.88 -26.89 -13.19
N PRO A 462 20.85 -27.34 -12.37
CA PRO A 462 22.25 -27.38 -12.77
C PRO A 462 22.43 -28.20 -14.06
N PRO A 463 23.28 -27.75 -14.99
CA PRO A 463 23.59 -28.50 -16.21
C PRO A 463 24.06 -29.92 -15.88
N GLY A 464 23.49 -30.92 -16.54
CA GLY A 464 23.86 -32.33 -16.36
C GLY A 464 23.23 -33.03 -15.14
N SER A 465 22.43 -32.33 -14.32
CA SER A 465 21.64 -33.00 -13.29
C SER A 465 20.62 -33.96 -13.93
N GLN A 466 20.44 -35.14 -13.35
CA GLN A 466 19.46 -36.16 -13.76
C GLN A 466 18.38 -36.41 -12.69
N LYS A 467 18.50 -35.80 -11.50
CA LYS A 467 17.57 -35.97 -10.38
C LYS A 467 16.69 -34.74 -10.20
N GLU A 468 15.44 -34.94 -9.78
CA GLU A 468 14.57 -33.84 -9.36
C GLU A 468 15.27 -32.94 -8.33
N GLU A 469 15.05 -31.62 -8.44
CA GLU A 469 15.75 -30.64 -7.61
C GLU A 469 14.73 -29.81 -6.83
N ASN A 470 14.77 -29.92 -5.51
CA ASN A 470 13.99 -29.07 -4.62
C ASN A 470 14.76 -27.78 -4.35
N PHE A 471 14.04 -26.66 -4.22
CA PHE A 471 14.66 -25.40 -3.88
C PHE A 471 13.81 -24.56 -2.95
N ILE A 472 14.50 -23.73 -2.17
CA ILE A 472 13.92 -22.64 -1.40
C ILE A 472 14.74 -21.39 -1.70
N CYS A 473 14.07 -20.37 -2.24
CA CYS A 473 14.68 -19.12 -2.65
C CYS A 473 13.94 -17.94 -2.01
N ARG A 474 14.68 -17.05 -1.35
CA ARG A 474 14.20 -15.77 -0.84
C ARG A 474 14.48 -14.70 -1.86
N LEU A 475 13.48 -13.88 -2.21
CA LEU A 475 13.68 -12.64 -2.95
C LEU A 475 13.63 -11.48 -1.97
N GLY A 476 14.68 -10.66 -1.98
CA GLY A 476 14.86 -9.53 -1.10
C GLY A 476 14.61 -8.20 -1.78
N GLU A 477 14.81 -8.11 -3.09
CA GLU A 477 14.49 -6.90 -3.86
C GLU A 477 14.34 -7.21 -5.35
N LEU A 478 13.40 -6.54 -5.99
CA LEU A 478 13.24 -6.49 -7.44
C LEU A 478 13.07 -5.04 -7.88
N GLN A 479 13.81 -4.63 -8.91
CA GLN A 479 13.75 -3.30 -9.49
C GLN A 479 13.59 -3.37 -11.01
N VAL A 480 12.71 -2.53 -11.56
CA VAL A 480 12.63 -2.15 -12.96
C VAL A 480 12.72 -0.64 -13.01
N VAL A 481 13.84 -0.12 -13.50
CA VAL A 481 14.11 1.31 -13.54
C VAL A 481 14.36 1.73 -14.98
N ASP A 482 13.78 2.86 -15.37
CA ASP A 482 14.10 3.46 -16.64
C ASP A 482 15.50 4.11 -16.57
N ALA A 483 16.26 4.08 -17.66
CA ALA A 483 17.62 4.61 -17.64
C ALA A 483 17.70 6.14 -17.45
N HIS A 484 16.61 6.86 -17.67
CA HIS A 484 16.58 8.32 -17.66
C HIS A 484 16.28 8.89 -16.26
N SER A 485 15.46 8.20 -15.45
CA SER A 485 15.16 8.53 -14.07
C SER A 485 16.44 8.57 -13.24
N LEU A 486 17.38 7.67 -13.54
CA LEU A 486 18.71 7.57 -12.92
C LEU A 486 19.60 8.79 -13.18
N LEU A 487 19.31 9.56 -14.22
CA LEU A 487 20.04 10.79 -14.57
C LEU A 487 19.36 12.04 -14.00
N THR A 488 18.14 11.91 -13.47
CA THR A 488 17.38 13.05 -12.95
C THR A 488 17.97 13.46 -11.59
N PRO A 489 18.35 14.73 -11.39
CA PRO A 489 18.80 15.21 -10.09
C PRO A 489 17.75 14.99 -9.01
N LEU A 490 18.18 14.55 -7.84
CA LEU A 490 17.30 14.44 -6.69
C LEU A 490 16.97 15.85 -6.18
N PRO A 491 15.70 16.16 -5.90
CA PRO A 491 15.34 17.44 -5.31
C PRO A 491 15.87 17.51 -3.87
N GLN A 492 16.25 18.71 -3.44
CA GLN A 492 16.60 18.98 -2.06
C GLN A 492 15.35 18.95 -1.17
N VAL A 493 15.47 18.47 0.07
CA VAL A 493 14.42 18.67 1.08
C VAL A 493 14.44 20.12 1.55
N GLN A 494 13.31 20.82 1.40
CA GLN A 494 13.20 22.24 1.66
C GLN A 494 12.31 22.54 2.87
N ALA A 495 12.40 23.78 3.37
CA ALA A 495 11.50 24.35 4.37
C ALA A 495 11.30 23.47 5.62
N VAL A 496 12.41 22.93 6.16
CA VAL A 496 12.33 22.15 7.40
C VAL A 496 12.02 23.09 8.56
N THR A 497 10.88 22.87 9.22
CA THR A 497 10.42 23.67 10.36
C THR A 497 10.16 22.78 11.56
N VAL A 498 10.21 23.39 12.76
CA VAL A 498 9.91 22.72 14.01
C VAL A 498 8.73 23.40 14.69
N SER A 499 7.76 22.61 15.16
CA SER A 499 6.56 23.08 15.84
C SER A 499 6.23 22.20 17.05
N HIS A 500 5.22 22.58 17.85
CA HIS A 500 4.71 21.81 18.99
C HIS A 500 5.81 21.35 19.97
N VAL A 501 6.70 22.28 20.29
CA VAL A 501 7.87 22.03 21.15
C VAL A 501 7.43 21.91 22.60
N ARG A 502 7.90 20.87 23.27
CA ARG A 502 7.73 20.62 24.70
C ARG A 502 9.06 20.16 25.29
N TRP A 503 9.42 20.78 26.40
CA TRP A 503 10.60 20.43 27.20
C TRP A 503 10.15 19.77 28.51
N GLN A 504 10.82 18.70 28.91
CA GLN A 504 10.55 18.00 30.16
C GLN A 504 11.87 17.63 30.86
N LEU A 505 11.89 17.75 32.18
CA LEU A 505 12.98 17.19 32.99
C LEU A 505 12.74 15.69 33.13
N ALA A 506 13.74 14.89 32.79
CA ALA A 506 13.76 13.46 33.05
C ALA A 506 14.07 13.21 34.53
N ALA A 507 13.36 12.26 35.15
CA ALA A 507 13.67 11.80 36.49
C ALA A 507 15.10 11.22 36.54
N SER A 508 15.90 11.59 37.55
CA SER A 508 17.26 11.07 37.68
C SER A 508 17.22 9.59 38.08
N GLU A 509 17.84 8.70 37.29
CA GLU A 509 18.00 7.28 37.66
C GLU A 509 18.99 7.06 38.82
N ARG A 510 19.72 8.11 39.24
CA ARG A 510 20.64 8.09 40.40
C ARG A 510 20.40 9.31 41.29
N GLU A 511 20.33 9.09 42.60
CA GLU A 511 20.39 10.17 43.59
C GLU A 511 21.66 11.02 43.36
N GLY A 512 21.50 12.30 43.03
CA GLY A 512 22.59 13.27 42.86
C GLY A 512 23.13 13.45 41.43
N GLY A 513 22.57 12.80 40.40
CA GLY A 513 22.92 13.08 39.00
C GLY A 513 22.18 14.31 38.44
N PRO A 514 22.74 15.05 37.46
CA PRO A 514 22.01 16.12 36.79
C PRO A 514 20.75 15.55 36.11
N ALA A 515 19.60 16.21 36.31
CA ALA A 515 18.36 15.82 35.66
C ALA A 515 18.52 15.89 34.13
N GLY A 516 18.18 14.81 33.43
CA GLY A 516 18.22 14.78 31.97
C GLY A 516 17.18 15.73 31.38
N LEU A 517 17.40 16.24 30.17
CA LEU A 517 16.44 17.08 29.45
C LEU A 517 15.82 16.27 28.29
N GLN A 518 14.50 16.29 28.17
CA GLN A 518 13.76 15.63 27.11
C GLN A 518 13.07 16.65 26.21
N LEU A 519 13.21 16.45 24.89
CA LEU A 519 12.61 17.27 23.85
C LEU A 519 11.55 16.48 23.09
N SER A 520 10.37 17.07 23.02
CA SER A 520 9.21 16.57 22.27
C SER A 520 8.84 17.64 21.24
N CYS A 521 8.98 17.38 19.94
CA CYS A 521 8.71 18.37 18.88
C CYS A 521 8.22 17.73 17.58
N THR A 522 7.63 18.50 16.68
CA THR A 522 7.14 18.02 15.38
C THR A 522 7.92 18.68 14.26
N LEU A 523 8.54 17.86 13.40
CA LEU A 523 9.20 18.31 12.19
C LEU A 523 8.23 18.33 11.02
N HIS A 524 8.32 19.37 10.18
CA HIS A 524 7.62 19.47 8.90
C HIS A 524 8.61 19.89 7.81
N TRP A 525 8.39 19.45 6.57
CA TRP A 525 9.23 19.84 5.43
C TRP A 525 8.44 19.85 4.13
N ALA A 526 9.05 20.33 3.05
CA ALA A 526 8.50 20.30 1.69
C ALA A 526 9.31 19.33 0.83
N TYR A 527 8.63 18.34 0.23
CA TYR A 527 9.20 17.40 -0.72
C TYR A 527 8.10 16.71 -1.54
N LEU A 528 8.42 16.32 -2.79
CA LEU A 528 7.50 15.58 -3.67
C LEU A 528 7.46 14.08 -3.31
N LEU A 529 6.41 13.65 -2.60
CA LEU A 529 6.23 12.26 -2.15
C LEU A 529 6.31 11.19 -3.25
N PRO A 530 5.82 11.39 -4.49
CA PRO A 530 5.90 10.36 -5.52
C PRO A 530 7.33 9.94 -5.92
N ARG A 531 8.35 10.73 -5.55
CA ARG A 531 9.77 10.49 -5.89
C ARG A 531 10.57 9.83 -4.76
N VAL A 532 9.95 9.53 -3.62
CA VAL A 532 10.65 9.03 -2.43
C VAL A 532 9.96 7.77 -1.90
N ARG A 533 10.74 6.82 -1.39
CA ARG A 533 10.25 5.66 -0.65
C ARG A 533 9.85 6.07 0.77
N CYS A 534 10.72 6.79 1.46
CA CYS A 534 10.52 7.33 2.81
C CYS A 534 11.57 8.41 3.15
N PHE A 535 11.46 9.01 4.32
CA PHE A 535 12.50 9.86 4.89
C PHE A 535 13.10 9.20 6.12
N ARG A 536 14.42 9.28 6.24
CA ARG A 536 15.15 8.88 7.44
C ARG A 536 15.40 10.13 8.26
N ILE A 537 14.88 10.13 9.48
CA ILE A 537 14.96 11.27 10.39
C ILE A 537 16.13 11.04 11.32
N HIS A 538 17.09 11.95 11.34
CA HIS A 538 18.28 11.85 12.17
C HIS A 538 18.39 13.02 13.13
N CYS A 539 19.15 12.81 14.20
CA CYS A 539 19.53 13.84 15.15
C CYS A 539 21.05 13.85 15.33
N CYS A 540 21.60 15.05 15.43
CA CYS A 540 22.97 15.30 15.86
C CYS A 540 22.93 16.15 17.13
N GLN A 541 23.70 15.75 18.14
CA GLN A 541 23.91 16.55 19.34
C GLN A 541 25.25 17.27 19.19
N GLY A 542 25.25 18.59 19.30
CA GLY A 542 26.48 19.36 19.34
C GLY A 542 26.98 19.42 20.78
N SER A 543 28.21 18.94 21.03
CA SER A 543 29.02 19.49 22.12
C SER A 543 29.82 20.63 21.51
N GLU A 544 29.38 21.87 21.72
CA GLU A 544 30.20 23.04 21.38
C GLU A 544 31.30 23.17 22.44
N GLY A 545 32.39 22.45 22.24
CA GLY A 545 33.66 22.61 22.96
C GLY A 545 34.81 23.03 22.04
N GLY A 546 34.54 23.65 20.89
CA GLY A 546 35.53 24.07 19.92
C GLY A 546 35.56 25.59 19.74
N SER A 547 36.72 26.20 20.01
CA SER A 547 36.99 27.63 19.85
C SER A 547 36.53 28.21 18.50
N PRO A 548 36.13 29.49 18.44
CA PRO A 548 35.66 30.13 17.21
C PRO A 548 36.84 30.30 16.24
N GLY A 549 37.02 29.33 15.34
CA GLY A 549 38.12 29.32 14.38
C GLY A 549 38.36 27.99 13.66
N SER A 550 37.81 26.86 14.13
CA SER A 550 37.84 25.62 13.37
C SER A 550 36.66 25.54 12.39
N GLY A 551 36.97 25.26 11.11
CA GLY A 551 35.97 24.87 10.12
C GLY A 551 35.14 23.66 10.60
N PRO A 552 34.06 23.29 9.87
CA PRO A 552 32.98 22.44 10.38
C PRO A 552 33.52 21.16 11.03
N SER A 553 33.69 21.21 12.35
CA SER A 553 34.24 20.13 13.15
C SER A 553 33.29 18.94 13.03
N GLU A 554 33.85 17.74 12.87
CA GLU A 554 33.13 16.51 12.57
C GLU A 554 31.96 16.29 13.53
N LEU A 555 30.75 16.66 13.11
CA LEU A 555 29.52 16.25 13.77
C LEU A 555 29.57 14.72 13.87
N GLY A 556 29.46 14.19 15.10
CA GLY A 556 29.33 12.76 15.34
C GLY A 556 28.28 12.14 14.40
N ARG A 557 28.50 10.87 14.02
CA ARG A 557 27.63 10.15 13.08
C ARG A 557 26.15 10.35 13.45
N PRO A 558 25.30 10.90 12.55
CA PRO A 558 23.90 11.19 12.86
C PRO A 558 23.19 9.95 13.41
N ARG A 559 22.47 10.12 14.52
CA ARG A 559 21.66 9.06 15.13
C ARG A 559 20.31 9.02 14.43
N LEU A 560 19.93 7.87 13.87
CA LEU A 560 18.60 7.66 13.32
C LEU A 560 17.56 7.70 14.45
N LEU A 561 16.55 8.54 14.29
CA LEU A 561 15.37 8.60 15.16
C LEU A 561 14.24 7.71 14.66
N GLY A 562 14.10 7.58 13.34
CA GLY A 562 13.09 6.72 12.72
C GLY A 562 12.81 7.06 11.27
N LEU A 563 11.71 6.52 10.75
CA LEU A 563 11.29 6.67 9.36
C LEU A 563 9.98 7.47 9.28
N ALA A 564 9.87 8.32 8.27
CA ALA A 564 8.64 9.02 7.93
C ALA A 564 8.20 8.67 6.50
N PHE A 565 6.90 8.45 6.30
CA PHE A 565 6.30 8.20 4.98
C PHE A 565 5.41 9.35 4.51
N VAL A 566 5.49 10.47 5.21
CA VAL A 566 4.82 11.73 4.95
C VAL A 566 5.79 12.86 5.28
N ASN A 567 5.49 14.08 4.86
CA ASN A 567 6.34 15.25 5.11
C ASN A 567 6.25 15.80 6.56
N ARG A 568 6.11 14.90 7.54
CA ARG A 568 5.94 15.21 8.95
C ARG A 568 6.49 14.07 9.82
N TYR A 569 7.10 14.42 10.94
CA TYR A 569 7.56 13.44 11.94
C TYR A 569 7.45 14.01 13.36
N ARG A 570 6.81 13.27 14.28
CA ARG A 570 6.74 13.62 15.70
C ARG A 570 7.89 12.95 16.45
N ILE A 571 8.72 13.78 17.06
CA ILE A 571 9.75 13.38 18.01
C ILE A 571 9.13 13.43 19.40
N VAL A 572 9.27 12.33 20.14
CA VAL A 572 8.73 12.20 21.50
C VAL A 572 9.88 11.91 22.44
N ASP A 573 9.99 12.73 23.47
CA ASP A 573 10.85 12.56 24.65
C ASP A 573 12.32 12.25 24.33
N LEU A 574 12.84 12.91 23.28
CA LEU A 574 14.23 12.80 22.85
C LEU A 574 15.15 13.32 23.97
N ALA A 575 15.93 12.44 24.56
CA ALA A 575 16.97 12.83 25.50
C ALA A 575 18.00 13.75 24.79
N VAL A 576 18.22 14.93 25.34
CA VAL A 576 19.24 15.89 24.95
C VAL A 576 20.07 16.30 26.16
N ALA A 577 21.30 16.76 25.93
CA ALA A 577 22.14 17.28 27.00
C ALA A 577 21.52 18.53 27.63
N ALA A 578 21.57 18.65 28.95
CA ALA A 578 21.25 19.91 29.61
C ALA A 578 22.27 20.98 29.19
N ALA A 579 21.80 22.20 28.94
CA ALA A 579 22.69 23.33 28.66
C ALA A 579 23.41 23.75 29.94
N GLU A 580 24.72 23.97 29.88
CA GLU A 580 25.46 24.52 31.01
C GLU A 580 25.05 25.99 31.28
N PRO A 581 25.11 26.47 32.53
CA PRO A 581 24.83 27.87 32.83
C PRO A 581 25.70 28.81 31.98
N GLY A 582 25.06 29.66 31.18
CA GLY A 582 25.76 30.61 30.30
C GLY A 582 26.17 30.06 28.93
N GLN A 583 25.85 28.79 28.62
CA GLN A 583 26.03 28.20 27.28
C GLN A 583 24.68 27.86 26.65
N ASP A 584 24.62 27.94 25.32
CA ASP A 584 23.49 27.46 24.54
C ASP A 584 23.71 26.00 24.16
N GLY A 585 22.72 25.16 24.46
CA GLY A 585 22.60 23.82 23.91
C GLY A 585 22.11 23.87 22.47
N ARG A 586 22.57 22.93 21.65
CA ARG A 586 22.17 22.79 20.25
C ARG A 586 21.79 21.36 19.91
N VAL A 587 20.59 21.21 19.35
CA VAL A 587 20.15 19.96 18.73
C VAL A 587 19.84 20.22 17.27
N GLU A 588 20.36 19.35 16.41
CA GLU A 588 20.16 19.46 14.97
C GLU A 588 19.43 18.23 14.42
N PHE A 589 18.36 18.48 13.67
CA PHE A 589 17.58 17.47 12.97
C PHE A 589 17.92 17.47 11.50
N LEU A 590 18.10 16.26 10.96
CA LEU A 590 18.35 16.05 9.54
C LEU A 590 17.26 15.16 8.94
N VAL A 591 16.78 15.54 7.76
CA VAL A 591 15.77 14.80 6.99
C VAL A 591 16.44 14.28 5.72
N GLU A 592 16.77 12.99 5.70
CA GLU A 592 17.35 12.31 4.56
C GLU A 592 16.23 11.72 3.69
N PRO A 593 16.05 12.17 2.43
CA PRO A 593 15.13 11.52 1.51
C PRO A 593 15.72 10.19 1.02
N VAL A 594 14.91 9.14 0.93
CA VAL A 594 15.30 7.84 0.35
C VAL A 594 14.61 7.68 -1.01
N PRO A 595 15.31 7.82 -2.14
CA PRO A 595 14.73 7.65 -3.48
C PRO A 595 14.12 6.26 -3.66
N LYS A 596 13.14 6.12 -4.56
CA LYS A 596 12.50 4.82 -4.84
C LYS A 596 13.49 3.75 -5.26
N GLU A 597 14.50 4.14 -6.04
CA GLU A 597 15.56 3.27 -6.54
C GLU A 597 16.63 2.93 -5.49
N GLY A 598 16.61 3.59 -4.32
CA GLY A 598 17.47 3.27 -3.18
C GLY A 598 18.86 3.92 -3.19
N PHE A 599 19.12 4.96 -3.99
CA PHE A 599 20.43 5.63 -4.01
C PHE A 599 20.80 6.29 -2.68
N LEU A 600 22.10 6.35 -2.42
CA LEU A 600 22.63 7.25 -1.40
C LEU A 600 22.48 8.70 -1.87
N VAL A 601 21.81 9.49 -1.05
CA VAL A 601 21.61 10.91 -1.32
C VAL A 601 22.73 11.72 -0.65
N PRO A 602 23.45 12.58 -1.40
CA PRO A 602 24.46 13.46 -0.80
C PRO A 602 23.86 14.30 0.34
N ARG A 603 24.63 14.53 1.41
CA ARG A 603 24.19 15.32 2.57
C ARG A 603 23.75 16.74 2.24
N ALA A 604 24.20 17.31 1.12
CA ALA A 604 23.79 18.63 0.64
C ALA A 604 22.28 18.69 0.31
N GLU A 605 21.69 17.56 -0.09
CA GLU A 605 20.26 17.49 -0.44
C GLU A 605 19.37 17.21 0.78
N TRP A 606 19.96 16.96 1.95
CA TRP A 606 19.22 16.66 3.17
C TRP A 606 18.62 17.94 3.75
N GLY A 607 17.42 17.80 4.29
CA GLY A 607 16.77 18.89 5.01
C GLY A 607 17.41 19.04 6.38
N ARG A 608 17.50 20.28 6.89
CA ARG A 608 18.12 20.57 8.19
C ARG A 608 17.30 21.56 8.97
N ALA A 609 17.11 21.30 10.26
CA ALA A 609 16.64 22.28 11.23
C ALA A 609 17.48 22.19 12.50
N ALA A 610 17.94 23.33 13.02
CA ALA A 610 18.65 23.40 14.29
C ALA A 610 17.79 24.14 15.31
N MET A 611 17.74 23.62 16.53
CA MET A 611 17.16 24.30 17.68
C MET A 611 18.27 24.65 18.65
N LEU A 612 18.30 25.93 19.04
CA LEU A 612 19.13 26.44 20.12
C LEU A 612 18.25 26.53 21.37
N TYR A 613 18.79 26.12 22.52
CA TYR A 613 18.09 26.16 23.80
C TYR A 613 19.06 26.52 24.91
N SER A 614 18.61 27.31 25.88
CA SER A 614 19.42 27.71 27.04
C SER A 614 18.64 27.42 28.31
N MET A 615 19.34 27.37 29.44
CA MET A 615 18.67 27.46 30.74
C MET A 615 17.90 28.80 30.83
N PRO A 616 16.77 28.85 31.54
CA PRO A 616 16.08 30.11 31.80
C PRO A 616 17.04 31.12 32.43
N ARG A 617 17.09 32.34 31.91
CA ARG A 617 17.83 33.43 32.57
C ARG A 617 17.09 33.76 33.87
N THR A 618 17.73 33.51 35.00
CA THR A 618 17.25 33.89 36.34
C THR A 618 17.29 35.39 36.54
#